data_AF-U5HCW8-F1
#
_entry.id   AF-U5HCW8-F1
#
_cell.length_a   1.000
_cell.length_b   1.000
_cell.length_c   1.000
_cell.angle_alpha   90.00
_cell.angle_beta   90.00
_cell.angle_gamma   90.00
#
_symmetry.space_group_name_H-M   'P 1'
#
loop_
_entity.id
_entity.type
_entity.pdbx_description
1 polymer ?
#
loop_
_entity_poly.entity_id
_entity_poly.type
_entity_poly.pdbx_seq_one_letter_code
_entity_poly.pdbx_strand_id
1 'polypeptide(L)'
;MSSSPSCKRSKLSPTLPFTPKLLSPSSIASLRSQVEASQPYKHGVIPQLFEHDFLEKARKELCESVSFTEKETDIYRISQTGDLTNLSGLPAAEQAQLGTLTQLRDALYSSEFRSFLQKVTGCGPLSGIKTDMSCAEYGEGSYLLNHDDVIGTRRISFILYLVKREPEWRAEWGGALELYPVVPSEGDRPNIPEPKPSVSIPPAFNQFTFFKVQPGHSFHSVEEVVIEGQHGPSSRGGIGSRLSLSGWFHKPIEGEEGYEQELKEEQVEGAKGKSSLQQLYKTTLKEATAYEGHVEGGLLEGEGKVFPSDEDRKVLGEVLNPSYLVPKTIAFLQSSFAEQGHLALSSFLSKELSPQIETLLRQLDAGMNKGRKGAIVGGQVVNLTPRHEEGVGNGWALVGPPHLQRFLAWGAELDDDDEDELAVLLKKVKSTFESTSFARLLATLTGVTLKAYTLDLRRFRPGLDYTLARGVEEGHILDVGLGLTPEPEMGRERELWEEGDVGGWEVWLDGGEGEEGDEATYGGGRKKKSTEKQGETGADSEEEEDEEEDGPLLSLEPSWNRLSIVLRDPGVLKFVKYVSAKAPGSRFDLSGEWDVEVAQDKDDE
;
A
#
# COMPACT_ATOMS: atom_id res chain seq x y z
N MET A 1 13.77 11.64 78.81
CA MET A 1 12.88 11.91 77.66
C MET A 1 13.67 11.61 76.40
N SER A 2 13.44 10.42 75.81
CA SER A 2 14.07 9.96 74.57
C SER A 2 13.01 10.09 73.48
N SER A 3 13.26 10.95 72.48
CA SER A 3 12.36 11.19 71.35
C SER A 3 12.78 10.30 70.18
N SER A 4 11.92 9.35 69.85
CA SER A 4 12.02 8.46 68.68
C SER A 4 11.98 9.26 67.36
N PRO A 5 12.74 8.87 66.32
CA PRO A 5 12.64 9.52 65.02
C PRO A 5 11.38 9.07 64.28
N SER A 6 10.66 10.06 63.75
CA SER A 6 9.49 9.92 62.89
C SER A 6 9.79 9.10 61.63
N CYS A 7 8.95 8.10 61.37
CA CYS A 7 8.97 7.27 60.17
C CYS A 7 8.63 8.14 58.95
N LYS A 8 9.56 8.26 57.99
CA LYS A 8 9.33 8.93 56.72
C LYS A 8 8.18 8.21 55.98
N ARG A 9 7.08 8.91 55.74
CA ARG A 9 6.02 8.50 54.78
C ARG A 9 6.69 8.11 53.46
N SER A 10 6.55 6.84 53.07
CA SER A 10 6.87 6.41 51.71
C SER A 10 5.98 7.21 50.76
N LYS A 11 6.57 7.90 49.78
CA LYS A 11 5.81 8.41 48.64
C LYS A 11 5.16 7.19 47.98
N LEU A 12 3.83 7.09 48.06
CA LEU A 12 3.05 6.15 47.25
C LEU A 12 3.49 6.36 45.80
N SER A 13 3.94 5.30 45.14
CA SER A 13 4.12 5.29 43.69
C SER A 13 2.81 5.80 43.07
N PRO A 14 2.85 6.75 42.11
CA PRO A 14 1.64 7.20 41.47
C PRO A 14 0.92 5.98 40.88
N THR A 15 -0.35 5.80 41.25
CA THR A 15 -1.20 4.74 40.69
C THR A 15 -1.29 4.93 39.19
N LEU A 16 -0.87 3.91 38.42
CA LEU A 16 -0.97 3.91 36.97
C LEU A 16 -2.44 4.02 36.53
N PRO A 17 -2.77 4.75 35.46
CA PRO A 17 -4.14 5.10 35.08
C PRO A 17 -4.92 3.97 34.36
N PHE A 18 -4.45 2.73 34.47
CA PHE A 18 -5.10 1.57 33.87
C PHE A 18 -6.44 1.24 34.52
N THR A 19 -7.33 0.60 33.77
CA THR A 19 -8.60 0.11 34.30
C THR A 19 -8.39 -0.85 35.49
N PRO A 20 -9.20 -0.75 36.57
CA PRO A 20 -9.08 -1.60 37.73
C PRO A 20 -9.01 -3.10 37.38
N LYS A 21 -8.07 -3.81 38.02
CA LYS A 21 -7.83 -5.25 37.84
C LYS A 21 -7.30 -5.67 36.46
N LEU A 22 -7.00 -4.74 35.54
CA LEU A 22 -6.41 -5.08 34.24
C LEU A 22 -5.15 -5.93 34.40
N LEU A 23 -4.26 -5.53 35.31
CA LEU A 23 -2.98 -6.22 35.55
C LEU A 23 -3.08 -7.39 36.55
N SER A 24 -4.30 -7.80 36.92
CA SER A 24 -4.51 -8.89 37.87
C SER A 24 -4.16 -10.26 37.27
N PRO A 25 -3.76 -11.26 38.08
CA PRO A 25 -3.44 -12.60 37.57
C PRO A 25 -4.58 -13.27 36.78
N SER A 26 -5.83 -13.04 37.18
CA SER A 26 -7.01 -13.58 36.47
C SER A 26 -7.18 -12.94 35.09
N SER A 27 -6.97 -11.62 34.99
CA SER A 27 -7.02 -10.90 33.71
C SER A 27 -5.94 -11.39 32.76
N ILE A 28 -4.70 -11.52 33.26
CA ILE A 28 -3.57 -12.07 32.50
C ILE A 28 -3.88 -13.47 31.97
N ALA A 29 -4.37 -14.37 32.81
CA ALA A 29 -4.68 -15.75 32.39
C ALA A 29 -5.79 -15.80 31.33
N SER A 30 -6.84 -14.98 31.48
CA SER A 30 -7.91 -14.87 30.51
C SER A 30 -7.42 -14.34 29.17
N LEU A 31 -6.70 -13.21 29.17
CA LEU A 31 -6.21 -12.59 27.94
C LEU A 31 -5.17 -13.46 27.24
N ARG A 32 -4.28 -14.11 28.00
CA ARG A 32 -3.34 -15.10 27.44
C ARG A 32 -4.07 -16.22 26.70
N SER A 33 -5.13 -16.77 27.29
CA SER A 33 -5.92 -17.84 26.65
C SER A 33 -6.58 -17.35 25.35
N GLN A 34 -7.05 -16.09 25.32
CA GLN A 34 -7.63 -15.48 24.12
C GLN A 34 -6.56 -15.26 23.04
N VAL A 35 -5.39 -14.73 23.40
CA VAL A 35 -4.26 -14.56 22.49
C VAL A 35 -3.80 -15.91 21.93
N GLU A 36 -3.66 -16.93 22.78
CA GLU A 36 -3.30 -18.29 22.37
C GLU A 36 -4.34 -18.94 21.44
N ALA A 37 -5.62 -18.60 21.57
CA ALA A 37 -6.68 -19.10 20.70
C ALA A 37 -6.86 -18.30 19.39
N SER A 38 -6.32 -17.08 19.33
CA SER A 38 -6.51 -16.16 18.20
C SER A 38 -5.86 -16.64 16.89
N GLN A 39 -6.45 -16.19 15.78
CA GLN A 39 -6.11 -16.45 14.37
C GLN A 39 -6.31 -15.16 13.57
N PRO A 40 -5.65 -14.93 12.44
CA PRO A 40 -4.74 -15.84 11.72
C PRO A 40 -3.36 -15.99 12.37
N TYR A 41 -2.99 -15.06 13.24
CA TYR A 41 -1.83 -15.15 14.11
C TYR A 41 -2.16 -14.58 15.48
N LYS A 42 -1.21 -14.73 16.41
CA LYS A 42 -1.42 -14.40 17.83
C LYS A 42 -1.56 -12.90 18.03
N HIS A 43 -2.77 -12.47 18.35
CA HIS A 43 -3.13 -11.09 18.62
C HIS A 43 -4.06 -11.01 19.84
N GLY A 44 -4.11 -9.84 20.47
CA GLY A 44 -4.98 -9.55 21.61
C GLY A 44 -5.73 -8.24 21.43
N VAL A 45 -6.95 -8.19 21.98
CA VAL A 45 -7.80 -7.00 22.00
C VAL A 45 -8.25 -6.77 23.43
N ILE A 46 -7.92 -5.60 23.98
CA ILE A 46 -8.37 -5.14 25.31
C ILE A 46 -9.40 -4.05 25.05
N PRO A 47 -10.70 -4.27 25.31
CA PRO A 47 -11.75 -3.28 24.99
C PRO A 47 -11.61 -1.95 25.73
N GLN A 48 -11.01 -1.96 26.92
CA GLN A 48 -10.79 -0.78 27.74
C GLN A 48 -9.45 -0.88 28.46
N LEU A 49 -8.46 -0.10 28.01
CA LEU A 49 -7.12 -0.12 28.59
C LEU A 49 -7.00 0.81 29.81
N PHE A 50 -7.51 2.03 29.67
CA PHE A 50 -7.39 3.10 30.66
C PHE A 50 -8.74 3.46 31.30
N GLU A 51 -8.72 4.21 32.39
CA GLU A 51 -9.91 4.93 32.86
C GLU A 51 -10.38 5.93 31.80
N HIS A 52 -11.70 5.98 31.53
CA HIS A 52 -12.24 6.78 30.42
C HIS A 52 -11.89 8.27 30.52
N ASP A 53 -12.11 8.89 31.69
CA ASP A 53 -11.85 10.32 31.91
C ASP A 53 -10.36 10.68 31.71
N PHE A 54 -9.46 9.77 32.09
CA PHE A 54 -8.03 9.94 31.86
C PHE A 54 -7.71 9.94 30.36
N LEU A 55 -8.24 8.97 29.62
CA LEU A 55 -7.98 8.85 28.19
C LEU A 55 -8.62 9.98 27.38
N GLU A 56 -9.82 10.44 27.75
CA GLU A 56 -10.47 11.60 27.13
C GLU A 56 -9.63 12.87 27.31
N LYS A 57 -9.01 13.05 28.49
CA LYS A 57 -8.11 14.17 28.73
C LYS A 57 -6.82 14.07 27.90
N ALA A 58 -6.19 12.90 27.83
CA ALA A 58 -5.00 12.69 26.99
C ALA A 58 -5.30 12.94 25.51
N ARG A 59 -6.45 12.45 25.04
CA ARG A 59 -6.96 12.69 23.67
C ARG A 59 -7.18 14.19 23.41
N LYS A 60 -7.74 14.93 24.37
CA LYS A 60 -7.94 16.37 24.25
C LYS A 60 -6.61 17.11 24.07
N GLU A 61 -5.62 16.81 24.93
CA GLU A 61 -4.27 17.38 24.83
C GLU A 61 -3.64 17.09 23.46
N LEU A 62 -3.75 15.85 22.98
CA LEU A 62 -3.27 15.44 21.66
C LEU A 62 -3.92 16.22 20.51
N CYS A 63 -5.24 16.36 20.51
CA CYS A 63 -5.97 17.05 19.44
C CYS A 63 -5.72 18.57 19.43
N GLU A 64 -5.54 19.20 20.60
CA GLU A 64 -5.41 20.67 20.74
C GLU A 64 -3.96 21.16 20.63
N SER A 65 -2.98 20.33 20.97
CA SER A 65 -1.59 20.77 21.16
C SER A 65 -0.56 20.09 20.27
N VAL A 66 -0.95 19.13 19.41
CA VAL A 66 -0.02 18.42 18.51
C VAL A 66 -0.39 18.62 17.05
N SER A 67 0.60 18.97 16.24
CA SER A 67 0.47 19.15 14.78
C SER A 67 0.56 17.81 14.04
N PHE A 68 -0.21 17.70 12.97
CA PHE A 68 -0.24 16.52 12.08
C PHE A 68 0.04 17.01 10.67
N THR A 69 0.73 16.18 9.90
CA THR A 69 1.02 16.39 8.49
C THR A 69 0.43 15.23 7.70
N GLU A 70 -0.36 15.54 6.67
CA GLU A 70 -0.83 14.53 5.73
C GLU A 70 0.35 14.03 4.90
N LYS A 71 0.44 12.72 4.74
CA LYS A 71 1.40 12.06 3.85
C LYS A 71 0.68 11.02 3.03
N GLU A 72 1.01 10.98 1.76
CA GLU A 72 0.48 10.03 0.81
C GLU A 72 1.62 9.37 0.04
N THR A 73 1.58 8.05 -0.01
CA THR A 73 2.59 7.19 -0.63
C THR A 73 1.90 6.09 -1.42
N ASP A 74 2.64 5.20 -2.07
CA ASP A 74 2.05 4.02 -2.72
C ASP A 74 1.27 3.13 -1.73
N ILE A 75 1.76 3.00 -0.49
CA ILE A 75 1.20 2.09 0.53
C ILE A 75 0.19 2.74 1.50
N TYR A 76 0.16 4.06 1.67
CA TYR A 76 -0.80 4.72 2.58
C TYR A 76 -1.20 6.13 2.18
N ARG A 77 -2.31 6.60 2.76
CA ARG A 77 -2.68 8.02 2.85
C ARG A 77 -3.16 8.29 4.28
N ILE A 78 -2.38 9.03 5.07
CA ILE A 78 -2.67 9.28 6.49
C ILE A 78 -2.21 10.67 6.93
N SER A 79 -2.88 11.24 7.93
CA SER A 79 -2.35 12.37 8.70
C SER A 79 -1.62 11.86 9.93
N GLN A 80 -0.33 12.15 10.09
CA GLN A 80 0.46 11.67 11.22
C GLN A 80 1.21 12.77 11.94
N THR A 81 1.47 12.55 13.21
CA THR A 81 2.42 13.35 13.98
C THR A 81 3.85 12.88 13.69
N GLY A 82 4.84 13.71 14.01
CA GLY A 82 6.19 13.20 14.26
C GLY A 82 6.19 12.22 15.44
N ASP A 83 7.33 11.58 15.66
CA ASP A 83 7.53 10.67 16.80
C ASP A 83 7.30 11.40 18.14
N LEU A 84 6.44 10.84 18.99
CA LEU A 84 6.08 11.39 20.30
C LEU A 84 7.04 10.95 21.42
N THR A 85 8.15 10.28 21.09
CA THR A 85 9.18 9.92 22.07
C THR A 85 9.81 11.14 22.75
N ASN A 86 9.99 12.23 22.01
CA ASN A 86 10.63 13.45 22.49
C ASN A 86 9.71 14.43 23.26
N LEU A 87 8.53 14.00 23.72
CA LEU A 87 7.68 14.79 24.63
C LEU A 87 8.43 15.30 25.87
N SER A 88 9.45 14.57 26.32
CA SER A 88 10.34 14.96 27.42
C SER A 88 11.34 16.08 27.08
N GLY A 89 11.64 16.29 25.80
CA GLY A 89 12.57 17.30 25.30
C GLY A 89 11.92 18.63 24.88
N LEU A 90 10.59 18.74 24.97
CA LEU A 90 9.86 19.96 24.64
C LEU A 90 10.13 21.09 25.66
N PRO A 91 10.02 22.37 25.24
CA PRO A 91 10.06 23.50 26.16
C PRO A 91 9.07 23.34 27.31
N ALA A 92 9.43 23.82 28.50
CA ALA A 92 8.64 23.61 29.71
C ALA A 92 7.17 24.08 29.61
N ALA A 93 6.90 25.09 28.79
CA ALA A 93 5.54 25.59 28.54
C ALA A 93 4.68 24.60 27.74
N GLU A 94 5.25 23.93 26.73
CA GLU A 94 4.57 22.91 25.92
C GLU A 94 4.43 21.60 26.69
N GLN A 95 5.47 21.22 27.44
CA GLN A 95 5.44 20.03 28.29
C GLN A 95 4.35 20.12 29.38
N ALA A 96 4.08 21.33 29.91
CA ALA A 96 3.00 21.56 30.85
C ALA A 96 1.60 21.34 30.23
N GLN A 97 1.45 21.49 28.91
CA GLN A 97 0.20 21.27 28.19
C GLN A 97 -0.05 19.79 27.88
N LEU A 98 1.00 18.97 27.84
CA LEU A 98 0.98 17.54 27.44
C LEU A 98 1.16 16.58 28.63
N GLY A 99 0.80 17.02 29.83
CA GLY A 99 1.07 16.29 31.07
C GLY A 99 0.33 14.95 31.17
N THR A 100 -0.89 14.85 30.64
CA THR A 100 -1.66 13.60 30.62
C THR A 100 -1.17 12.67 29.51
N LEU A 101 -0.82 13.22 28.35
CA LEU A 101 -0.19 12.46 27.26
C LEU A 101 1.15 11.84 27.67
N THR A 102 1.97 12.59 28.42
CA THR A 102 3.22 12.08 29.02
C THR A 102 2.96 10.94 29.99
N GLN A 103 1.96 11.08 30.88
CA GLN A 103 1.56 10.00 31.79
C GLN A 103 1.04 8.76 31.04
N LEU A 104 0.35 8.93 29.92
CA LEU A 104 -0.13 7.84 29.08
C LEU A 104 1.04 7.06 28.49
N ARG A 105 2.02 7.76 27.89
CA ARG A 105 3.26 7.16 27.37
C ARG A 105 4.00 6.39 28.47
N ASP A 106 4.24 7.05 29.60
CA ASP A 106 4.99 6.47 30.72
C ASP A 106 4.27 5.24 31.31
N ALA A 107 2.94 5.25 31.32
CA ALA A 107 2.15 4.08 31.72
C ALA A 107 2.31 2.91 30.73
N LEU A 108 2.20 3.16 29.42
CA LEU A 108 2.40 2.12 28.39
C LEU A 108 3.81 1.50 28.48
N TYR A 109 4.85 2.30 28.69
CA TYR A 109 6.23 1.81 28.76
C TYR A 109 6.70 1.42 30.17
N SER A 110 5.81 1.51 31.17
CA SER A 110 6.09 1.11 32.55
C SER A 110 6.55 -0.34 32.67
N SER A 111 7.32 -0.64 33.71
CA SER A 111 7.78 -2.01 33.99
C SER A 111 6.61 -2.97 34.21
N GLU A 112 5.53 -2.47 34.81
CA GLU A 112 4.31 -3.18 35.14
C GLU A 112 3.56 -3.60 33.88
N PHE A 113 3.38 -2.67 32.93
CA PHE A 113 2.69 -2.98 31.67
C PHE A 113 3.52 -3.86 30.74
N ARG A 114 4.84 -3.62 30.66
CA ARG A 114 5.75 -4.52 29.93
C ARG A 114 5.72 -5.93 30.50
N SER A 115 5.76 -6.10 31.83
CA SER A 115 5.63 -7.42 32.47
C SER A 115 4.28 -8.08 32.18
N PHE A 116 3.21 -7.29 32.13
CA PHE A 116 1.87 -7.76 31.75
C PHE A 116 1.87 -8.30 30.31
N LEU A 117 2.35 -7.53 29.34
CA LEU A 117 2.43 -7.96 27.93
C LEU A 117 3.28 -9.22 27.76
N GLN A 118 4.42 -9.30 28.45
CA GLN A 118 5.29 -10.48 28.46
C GLN A 118 4.55 -11.74 28.91
N LYS A 119 3.77 -11.65 29.99
CA LYS A 119 3.01 -12.79 30.53
C LYS A 119 1.86 -13.22 29.63
N VAL A 120 1.23 -12.25 28.94
CA VAL A 120 0.09 -12.48 28.05
C VAL A 120 0.52 -13.07 26.71
N THR A 121 1.64 -12.60 26.15
CA THR A 121 2.09 -12.97 24.79
C THR A 121 3.20 -14.02 24.77
N GLY A 122 3.98 -14.13 25.84
CA GLY A 122 5.23 -14.90 25.82
C GLY A 122 6.29 -14.32 24.89
N CYS A 123 6.25 -13.01 24.59
CA CYS A 123 7.13 -12.39 23.59
C CYS A 123 8.61 -12.24 24.00
N GLY A 124 8.95 -12.54 25.26
CA GLY A 124 10.28 -12.26 25.81
C GLY A 124 10.41 -10.81 26.32
N PRO A 125 11.57 -10.42 26.85
CA PRO A 125 11.77 -9.11 27.48
C PRO A 125 11.52 -7.95 26.51
N LEU A 126 11.08 -6.82 27.05
CA LEU A 126 10.73 -5.60 26.30
C LEU A 126 11.49 -4.40 26.85
N SER A 127 12.03 -3.58 25.96
CA SER A 127 12.72 -2.33 26.31
C SER A 127 11.78 -1.37 27.04
N GLY A 128 12.26 -0.77 28.13
CA GLY A 128 11.62 0.35 28.79
C GLY A 128 12.25 1.70 28.43
N ILE A 129 13.45 1.69 27.85
CA ILE A 129 14.17 2.89 27.40
C ILE A 129 13.79 3.27 25.96
N LYS A 130 13.79 2.29 25.04
CA LYS A 130 13.43 2.50 23.65
C LYS A 130 11.92 2.53 23.50
N THR A 131 11.35 3.69 23.74
CA THR A 131 9.95 3.99 23.45
C THR A 131 9.80 4.36 21.97
N ASP A 132 8.69 4.01 21.34
CA ASP A 132 8.36 4.32 19.95
C ASP A 132 6.83 4.45 19.82
N MET A 133 6.32 5.67 19.69
CA MET A 133 4.89 5.92 19.67
C MET A 133 4.59 7.15 18.83
N SER A 134 3.68 7.01 17.88
CA SER A 134 3.17 8.08 17.04
C SER A 134 1.65 8.13 17.11
N CYS A 135 1.08 9.25 16.67
CA CYS A 135 -0.35 9.34 16.44
C CYS A 135 -0.64 9.42 14.95
N ALA A 136 -1.66 8.70 14.53
CA ALA A 136 -2.23 8.80 13.19
C ALA A 136 -3.73 9.14 13.27
N GLU A 137 -4.15 10.00 12.34
CA GLU A 137 -5.53 10.36 12.06
C GLU A 137 -5.85 9.89 10.64
N TYR A 138 -6.85 9.01 10.54
CA TYR A 138 -7.40 8.54 9.27
C TYR A 138 -8.75 9.24 9.08
N GLY A 139 -8.85 10.07 8.05
CA GLY A 139 -10.09 10.67 7.57
C GLY A 139 -10.61 9.94 6.34
N GLU A 140 -11.66 10.47 5.73
CA GLU A 140 -12.21 9.92 4.50
C GLU A 140 -11.14 9.70 3.40
N GLY A 141 -11.09 8.51 2.81
CA GLY A 141 -10.10 8.12 1.81
C GLY A 141 -8.72 7.75 2.39
N SER A 142 -8.52 7.85 3.70
CA SER A 142 -7.28 7.38 4.35
C SER A 142 -7.28 5.86 4.51
N TYR A 143 -6.14 5.24 4.24
CA TYR A 143 -5.91 3.79 4.34
C TYR A 143 -4.43 3.51 4.64
N LEU A 144 -4.13 2.27 5.04
CA LEU A 144 -2.78 1.72 5.11
C LEU A 144 -2.81 0.28 4.58
N LEU A 145 -2.11 0.02 3.49
CA LEU A 145 -2.14 -1.26 2.79
C LEU A 145 -1.34 -2.34 3.53
N ASN A 146 -1.30 -3.54 2.95
CA ASN A 146 -0.82 -4.73 3.66
C ASN A 146 0.69 -4.69 3.91
N HIS A 147 1.11 -4.86 5.17
CA HIS A 147 2.50 -4.90 5.62
C HIS A 147 2.63 -5.76 6.89
N ASP A 148 3.84 -6.10 7.33
CA ASP A 148 4.06 -7.03 8.46
C ASP A 148 4.73 -6.41 9.71
N ASP A 149 5.06 -5.11 9.66
CA ASP A 149 5.70 -4.33 10.73
C ASP A 149 7.15 -4.72 11.08
N VAL A 150 7.81 -5.53 10.25
CA VAL A 150 9.13 -6.12 10.55
C VAL A 150 10.26 -5.14 10.24
N ILE A 151 10.45 -4.19 11.15
CA ILE A 151 11.50 -3.17 11.06
C ILE A 151 12.38 -3.17 12.32
N GLY A 152 13.69 -3.23 12.11
CA GLY A 152 14.71 -3.12 13.17
C GLY A 152 14.48 -4.07 14.36
N THR A 153 14.25 -3.50 15.53
CA THR A 153 14.12 -4.24 16.81
C THR A 153 12.69 -4.31 17.35
N ARG A 154 11.68 -4.06 16.52
CA ARG A 154 10.27 -4.12 16.92
C ARG A 154 9.91 -5.56 17.36
N ARG A 155 9.14 -5.70 18.45
CA ARG A 155 8.77 -7.00 19.03
C ARG A 155 7.26 -7.16 19.23
N ILE A 156 6.58 -6.14 19.75
CA ILE A 156 5.11 -6.08 19.82
C ILE A 156 4.67 -4.81 19.12
N SER A 157 3.78 -4.92 18.14
CA SER A 157 3.06 -3.78 17.59
C SER A 157 1.78 -3.56 18.39
N PHE A 158 1.39 -2.31 18.60
CA PHE A 158 0.14 -1.97 19.28
C PHE A 158 -0.55 -0.76 18.67
N ILE A 159 -1.87 -0.73 18.86
CA ILE A 159 -2.75 0.37 18.46
C ILE A 159 -3.73 0.62 19.61
N LEU A 160 -3.73 1.85 20.13
CA LEU A 160 -4.72 2.38 21.07
C LEU A 160 -5.65 3.32 20.32
N TYR A 161 -6.92 2.93 20.18
CA TYR A 161 -7.90 3.69 19.44
C TYR A 161 -8.49 4.83 20.29
N LEU A 162 -8.44 6.04 19.72
CA LEU A 162 -8.89 7.30 20.29
C LEU A 162 -10.05 7.91 19.50
N VAL A 163 -10.80 7.09 18.76
CA VAL A 163 -12.09 7.47 18.16
C VAL A 163 -13.02 8.06 19.21
N LYS A 164 -14.03 8.83 18.79
CA LYS A 164 -15.04 9.34 19.72
C LYS A 164 -15.73 8.18 20.46
N ARG A 165 -15.99 8.39 21.75
CA ARG A 165 -16.84 7.50 22.54
C ARG A 165 -18.29 7.60 22.11
N GLU A 166 -18.77 8.82 21.88
CA GLU A 166 -20.11 9.11 21.40
C GLU A 166 -20.06 10.12 20.23
N PRO A 167 -20.68 9.80 19.08
CA PRO A 167 -21.22 8.49 18.73
C PRO A 167 -20.13 7.41 18.66
N GLU A 168 -20.50 6.16 18.94
CA GLU A 168 -19.60 5.01 18.78
C GLU A 168 -19.24 4.82 17.30
N TRP A 169 -18.01 4.35 17.03
CA TRP A 169 -17.56 4.00 15.69
C TRP A 169 -18.36 2.82 15.14
N ARG A 170 -18.80 2.91 13.88
CA ARG A 170 -19.55 1.85 13.21
C ARG A 170 -18.66 1.18 12.18
N ALA A 171 -18.75 -0.14 12.07
CA ALA A 171 -17.97 -0.90 11.08
C ALA A 171 -18.16 -0.39 9.63
N GLU A 172 -19.37 0.07 9.29
CA GLU A 172 -19.68 0.67 7.98
C GLU A 172 -18.89 1.96 7.66
N TRP A 173 -18.21 2.57 8.64
CA TRP A 173 -17.36 3.75 8.44
C TRP A 173 -15.97 3.37 7.90
N GLY A 174 -15.66 2.07 7.85
CA GLY A 174 -14.35 1.57 7.50
C GLY A 174 -13.33 1.71 8.63
N GLY A 175 -12.04 1.75 8.29
CA GLY A 175 -10.98 1.93 9.28
C GLY A 175 -10.68 0.70 10.13
N ALA A 176 -11.22 -0.48 9.82
CA ALA A 176 -10.92 -1.68 10.58
C ALA A 176 -9.44 -2.07 10.46
N LEU A 177 -8.88 -2.66 11.53
CA LEU A 177 -7.63 -3.41 11.44
C LEU A 177 -7.94 -4.78 10.83
N GLU A 178 -7.31 -5.09 9.71
CA GLU A 178 -7.49 -6.33 8.98
C GLU A 178 -6.28 -7.25 9.18
N LEU A 179 -6.50 -8.52 9.54
CA LEU A 179 -5.43 -9.50 9.78
C LEU A 179 -5.48 -10.62 8.74
N TYR A 180 -4.32 -10.93 8.16
CA TYR A 180 -4.21 -11.81 7.00
C TYR A 180 -3.65 -13.19 7.38
N PRO A 181 -4.29 -14.29 6.97
CA PRO A 181 -3.67 -15.60 7.01
C PRO A 181 -2.47 -15.65 6.05
N VAL A 182 -1.54 -16.57 6.31
CA VAL A 182 -0.41 -16.79 5.42
C VAL A 182 -0.47 -18.17 4.78
N VAL A 183 -0.14 -18.22 3.50
CA VAL A 183 0.26 -19.44 2.81
C VAL A 183 1.68 -19.77 3.30
N PRO A 184 1.90 -20.96 3.91
CA PRO A 184 3.21 -21.35 4.39
C PRO A 184 4.25 -21.42 3.27
N SER A 185 5.52 -21.22 3.64
CA SER A 185 6.65 -21.35 2.72
C SER A 185 6.70 -22.72 2.05
N GLU A 186 7.13 -22.72 0.79
CA GLU A 186 7.29 -23.92 -0.03
C GLU A 186 8.54 -23.77 -0.91
N GLY A 187 9.52 -24.66 -0.73
CA GLY A 187 10.82 -24.54 -1.39
C GLY A 187 11.51 -23.22 -1.01
N ASP A 188 11.89 -22.44 -2.03
CA ASP A 188 12.54 -21.14 -1.87
C ASP A 188 11.54 -19.98 -1.67
N ARG A 189 10.22 -20.23 -1.76
CA ARG A 189 9.20 -19.20 -1.57
C ARG A 189 8.98 -18.95 -0.08
N PRO A 190 9.08 -17.70 0.41
CA PRO A 190 8.78 -17.37 1.79
C PRO A 190 7.27 -17.51 2.09
N ASN A 191 6.90 -17.35 3.35
CA ASN A 191 5.48 -17.20 3.68
C ASN A 191 4.93 -15.95 2.99
N ILE A 192 3.74 -16.08 2.41
CA ILE A 192 3.04 -14.96 1.78
C ILE A 192 1.63 -14.82 2.36
N PRO A 193 1.11 -13.61 2.57
CA PRO A 193 -0.27 -13.42 2.99
C PRO A 193 -1.23 -13.85 1.89
N GLU A 194 -2.32 -14.47 2.30
CA GLU A 194 -3.49 -14.70 1.45
C GLU A 194 -4.03 -13.36 0.93
N PRO A 195 -4.65 -13.28 -0.26
CA PRO A 195 -5.12 -12.01 -0.84
C PRO A 195 -6.29 -11.32 -0.13
N LYS A 196 -6.82 -11.91 0.95
CA LYS A 196 -7.91 -11.37 1.75
C LYS A 196 -7.70 -11.60 3.24
N PRO A 197 -8.19 -10.69 4.10
CA PRO A 197 -8.12 -10.89 5.53
C PRO A 197 -9.09 -11.98 5.98
N SER A 198 -8.81 -12.57 7.14
CA SER A 198 -9.72 -13.51 7.81
C SER A 198 -10.35 -12.92 9.07
N VAL A 199 -9.80 -11.82 9.56
CA VAL A 199 -10.28 -11.08 10.74
C VAL A 199 -10.27 -9.60 10.41
N SER A 200 -11.34 -8.90 10.79
CA SER A 200 -11.48 -7.45 10.69
C SER A 200 -11.96 -6.92 12.05
N ILE A 201 -11.24 -5.94 12.60
CA ILE A 201 -11.46 -5.39 13.94
C ILE A 201 -11.76 -3.89 13.80
N PRO A 202 -13.04 -3.48 13.86
CA PRO A 202 -13.40 -2.07 13.86
C PRO A 202 -12.83 -1.34 15.09
N PRO A 203 -12.35 -0.10 14.93
CA PRO A 203 -11.79 0.67 16.04
C PRO A 203 -12.92 1.02 17.04
N ALA A 204 -12.60 1.03 18.33
CA ALA A 204 -13.52 1.48 19.37
C ALA A 204 -12.75 2.32 20.41
N PHE A 205 -13.39 3.32 21.02
CA PHE A 205 -12.70 4.18 21.97
C PHE A 205 -12.10 3.35 23.11
N ASN A 206 -10.82 3.61 23.45
CA ASN A 206 -10.08 2.94 24.53
C ASN A 206 -9.75 1.45 24.27
N GLN A 207 -10.08 0.95 23.08
CA GLN A 207 -9.66 -0.38 22.64
C GLN A 207 -8.16 -0.36 22.36
N PHE A 208 -7.43 -1.33 22.93
CA PHE A 208 -6.01 -1.55 22.70
C PHE A 208 -5.82 -2.91 22.04
N THR A 209 -5.33 -2.88 20.80
CA THR A 209 -5.04 -4.08 20.00
C THR A 209 -3.54 -4.24 19.86
N PHE A 210 -3.03 -5.47 19.99
CA PHE A 210 -1.59 -5.74 19.90
C PHE A 210 -1.32 -7.13 19.36
N PHE A 211 -0.14 -7.30 18.76
CA PHE A 211 0.34 -8.59 18.25
C PHE A 211 1.86 -8.62 18.23
N LYS A 212 2.41 -9.85 18.21
CA LYS A 212 3.86 -10.04 18.05
C LYS A 212 4.25 -9.72 16.61
N VAL A 213 5.33 -8.96 16.43
CA VAL A 213 5.95 -8.73 15.12
C VAL A 213 6.67 -10.01 14.71
N GLN A 214 6.29 -10.58 13.57
CA GLN A 214 6.77 -11.86 13.07
C GLN A 214 7.07 -11.74 11.56
N PRO A 215 8.36 -11.83 11.16
CA PRO A 215 8.78 -11.82 9.76
C PRO A 215 7.94 -12.78 8.89
N GLY A 216 7.30 -12.26 7.85
CA GLY A 216 6.49 -13.06 6.94
C GLY A 216 5.24 -13.69 7.57
N HIS A 217 4.72 -13.15 8.67
CA HIS A 217 3.55 -13.70 9.37
C HIS A 217 2.55 -12.65 9.84
N SER A 218 3.00 -11.54 10.46
CA SER A 218 2.12 -10.54 11.08
C SER A 218 1.51 -9.54 10.08
N PHE A 219 1.05 -10.04 8.93
CA PHE A 219 0.51 -9.23 7.85
C PHE A 219 -0.85 -8.62 8.21
N HIS A 220 -0.95 -7.30 8.09
CA HIS A 220 -2.16 -6.54 8.39
C HIS A 220 -2.28 -5.27 7.55
N SER A 221 -3.49 -4.70 7.51
CA SER A 221 -3.80 -3.42 6.88
C SER A 221 -4.82 -2.63 7.71
N VAL A 222 -5.02 -1.36 7.36
CA VAL A 222 -6.13 -0.53 7.82
C VAL A 222 -7.06 -0.28 6.64
N GLU A 223 -8.28 -0.83 6.75
CA GLU A 223 -9.36 -0.60 5.78
C GLU A 223 -9.59 0.91 5.58
N GLU A 224 -9.89 1.31 4.34
CA GLU A 224 -10.19 2.70 4.02
C GLU A 224 -11.34 3.26 4.87
N VAL A 225 -11.17 4.46 5.41
CA VAL A 225 -12.27 5.18 6.07
C VAL A 225 -13.15 5.83 4.99
N VAL A 226 -14.44 5.54 4.99
CA VAL A 226 -15.36 5.95 3.90
C VAL A 226 -16.34 7.06 4.32
N ILE A 227 -16.30 7.50 5.58
CA ILE A 227 -17.17 8.56 6.07
C ILE A 227 -16.44 9.90 6.08
N GLU A 228 -17.11 10.95 5.61
CA GLU A 228 -16.62 12.31 5.76
C GLU A 228 -16.80 12.73 7.22
N GLY A 229 -15.71 12.84 7.96
CA GLY A 229 -15.76 13.42 9.29
C GLY A 229 -15.59 14.93 9.27
N GLN A 230 -15.77 15.52 10.44
CA GLN A 230 -15.28 16.88 10.66
C GLN A 230 -13.76 16.78 10.76
N HIS A 231 -13.08 16.96 9.63
CA HIS A 231 -11.64 16.83 9.48
C HIS A 231 -11.01 18.18 9.16
N GLY A 232 -9.79 18.39 9.63
CA GLY A 232 -9.03 19.62 9.42
C GLY A 232 -8.50 20.21 10.74
N PRO A 233 -7.60 21.20 10.67
CA PRO A 233 -6.96 21.79 11.84
C PRO A 233 -7.96 22.31 12.89
N SER A 234 -9.16 22.72 12.46
CA SER A 234 -10.23 23.27 13.31
C SER A 234 -11.17 22.21 13.91
N SER A 235 -11.07 20.94 13.52
CA SER A 235 -12.01 19.87 13.89
C SER A 235 -11.35 18.52 14.20
N ARG A 236 -10.01 18.48 14.32
CA ARG A 236 -9.18 17.29 14.60
C ARG A 236 -9.75 16.38 15.68
N GLY A 237 -9.79 15.08 15.39
CA GLY A 237 -10.45 14.11 16.25
C GLY A 237 -11.96 14.37 16.34
N GLY A 238 -12.59 14.83 15.26
CA GLY A 238 -14.04 15.00 15.17
C GLY A 238 -14.80 13.67 15.07
N ILE A 239 -16.10 13.74 14.81
CA ILE A 239 -16.89 12.58 14.37
C ILE A 239 -16.36 12.17 12.99
N GLY A 240 -16.24 10.85 12.75
CA GLY A 240 -15.70 10.30 11.50
C GLY A 240 -14.16 10.26 11.45
N SER A 241 -13.45 10.87 12.39
CA SER A 241 -11.99 10.81 12.48
C SER A 241 -11.54 9.57 13.25
N ARG A 242 -10.83 8.67 12.57
CA ARG A 242 -10.17 7.52 13.20
C ARG A 242 -8.81 7.94 13.71
N LEU A 243 -8.80 8.44 14.94
CA LEU A 243 -7.60 8.78 15.68
C LEU A 243 -7.08 7.55 16.43
N SER A 244 -5.77 7.29 16.37
CA SER A 244 -5.12 6.23 17.12
C SER A 244 -3.69 6.58 17.50
N LEU A 245 -3.29 6.20 18.72
CA LEU A 245 -1.88 6.09 19.08
C LEU A 245 -1.39 4.70 18.71
N SER A 246 -0.38 4.62 17.87
CA SER A 246 0.27 3.37 17.47
C SER A 246 1.73 3.40 17.86
N GLY A 247 2.34 2.23 18.00
CA GLY A 247 3.75 2.15 18.34
C GLY A 247 4.23 0.73 18.53
N TRP A 248 5.49 0.62 18.95
CA TRP A 248 6.13 -0.67 19.12
C TRP A 248 6.85 -0.77 20.46
N PHE A 249 6.67 -1.91 21.12
CA PHE A 249 7.63 -2.33 22.14
C PHE A 249 8.80 -3.02 21.45
N HIS A 250 10.01 -2.54 21.74
CA HIS A 250 11.24 -3.08 21.18
C HIS A 250 11.82 -4.21 22.04
N LYS A 251 12.68 -5.01 21.40
CA LYS A 251 13.66 -5.84 22.12
C LYS A 251 14.52 -4.96 23.05
N PRO A 252 15.01 -5.50 24.19
CA PRO A 252 15.87 -4.75 25.11
C PRO A 252 17.11 -4.24 24.40
N ILE A 253 17.62 -3.09 24.83
CA ILE A 253 18.89 -2.51 24.34
C ILE A 253 20.01 -2.73 25.37
N GLU A 254 21.25 -2.38 25.00
CA GLU A 254 22.41 -2.53 25.88
C GLU A 254 22.18 -1.88 27.25
N GLY A 255 22.42 -2.65 28.32
CA GLY A 255 22.19 -2.24 29.70
C GLY A 255 20.79 -2.55 30.26
N GLU A 256 19.84 -3.03 29.44
CA GLU A 256 18.52 -3.47 29.90
C GLU A 256 18.45 -4.97 30.23
N GLU A 257 17.52 -5.33 31.11
CA GLU A 257 17.26 -6.72 31.48
C GLU A 257 16.86 -7.55 30.26
N GLY A 258 17.56 -8.67 30.05
CA GLY A 258 17.31 -9.60 28.95
C GLY A 258 18.11 -9.33 27.66
N TYR A 259 18.86 -8.22 27.58
CA TYR A 259 19.66 -7.88 26.39
C TYR A 259 20.70 -8.94 26.02
N GLU A 260 21.49 -9.42 26.98
CA GLU A 260 22.53 -10.42 26.70
C GLU A 260 21.98 -11.76 26.21
N GLN A 261 20.77 -12.12 26.64
CA GLN A 261 20.08 -13.32 26.16
C GLN A 261 19.59 -13.10 24.73
N GLU A 262 18.98 -11.93 24.47
CA GLU A 262 18.50 -11.56 23.13
C GLU A 262 19.62 -11.58 22.09
N LEU A 263 20.79 -11.00 22.42
CA LEU A 263 21.96 -11.02 21.53
C LEU A 263 22.40 -12.44 21.16
N LYS A 264 22.37 -13.37 22.13
CA LYS A 264 22.74 -14.77 21.88
C LYS A 264 21.71 -15.46 20.99
N GLU A 265 20.43 -15.19 21.20
CA GLU A 265 19.34 -15.74 20.38
C GLU A 265 19.39 -15.17 18.95
N GLU A 266 19.64 -13.88 18.78
CA GLU A 266 19.80 -13.24 17.47
C GLU A 266 21.02 -13.74 16.70
N GLN A 267 22.15 -14.03 17.37
CA GLN A 267 23.30 -14.65 16.73
C GLN A 267 23.00 -16.05 16.19
N VAL A 268 22.06 -16.77 16.81
CA VAL A 268 21.61 -18.09 16.38
C VAL A 268 20.54 -17.99 15.28
N GLU A 269 19.58 -17.07 15.39
CA GLU A 269 18.52 -16.86 14.40
C GLU A 269 19.00 -16.13 13.15
N GLY A 270 19.91 -15.16 13.27
CA GLY A 270 20.52 -14.44 12.15
C GLY A 270 21.29 -15.34 11.18
N ALA A 271 21.69 -16.53 11.63
CA ALA A 271 22.26 -17.57 10.78
C ALA A 271 21.24 -18.24 9.82
N LYS A 272 19.92 -17.99 9.99
CA LYS A 272 18.87 -18.55 9.13
C LYS A 272 18.56 -17.73 7.87
N GLY A 273 19.20 -16.57 7.69
CA GLY A 273 18.99 -15.69 6.54
C GLY A 273 17.59 -15.03 6.52
N LYS A 274 17.51 -13.77 6.11
CA LYS A 274 16.24 -13.13 5.74
C LYS A 274 16.05 -13.33 4.24
N SER A 275 14.84 -13.65 3.79
CA SER A 275 14.52 -13.63 2.35
C SER A 275 14.75 -12.22 1.83
N SER A 276 15.42 -12.07 0.68
CA SER A 276 15.50 -10.77 0.02
C SER A 276 14.17 -10.43 -0.64
N LEU A 277 13.92 -9.14 -0.86
CA LEU A 277 12.78 -8.64 -1.61
C LEU A 277 12.77 -9.20 -3.05
N GLN A 278 13.93 -9.27 -3.69
CA GLN A 278 14.13 -9.88 -5.01
C GLN A 278 13.72 -11.36 -5.04
N GLN A 279 14.11 -12.12 -4.02
CA GLN A 279 13.70 -13.52 -3.89
C GLN A 279 12.18 -13.61 -3.82
N LEU A 280 11.54 -12.72 -3.05
CA LEU A 280 10.09 -12.68 -2.91
C LEU A 280 9.38 -12.32 -4.22
N TYR A 281 9.89 -11.38 -5.01
CA TYR A 281 9.39 -11.09 -6.35
C TYR A 281 9.49 -12.31 -7.26
N LYS A 282 10.69 -12.90 -7.36
CA LYS A 282 10.96 -14.04 -8.23
C LYS A 282 10.09 -15.25 -7.91
N THR A 283 9.81 -15.51 -6.64
CA THR A 283 9.05 -16.70 -6.21
C THR A 283 7.54 -16.52 -6.19
N THR A 284 7.05 -15.29 -6.36
CA THR A 284 5.62 -15.00 -6.16
C THR A 284 4.94 -14.34 -7.35
N LEU A 285 5.68 -13.63 -8.19
CA LEU A 285 5.12 -13.04 -9.40
C LEU A 285 5.00 -14.08 -10.52
N LYS A 286 4.11 -13.79 -11.47
CA LYS A 286 3.83 -14.63 -12.63
C LYS A 286 5.09 -14.80 -13.49
N GLU A 287 5.37 -16.02 -13.93
CA GLU A 287 6.47 -16.29 -14.86
C GLU A 287 6.18 -15.70 -16.25
N ALA A 288 7.22 -15.15 -16.89
CA ALA A 288 7.12 -14.59 -18.23
C ALA A 288 7.01 -15.70 -19.30
N THR A 289 6.19 -15.45 -20.31
CA THR A 289 6.07 -16.30 -21.50
C THR A 289 7.15 -15.90 -22.50
N ALA A 290 8.09 -16.81 -22.77
CA ALA A 290 9.15 -16.59 -23.75
C ALA A 290 8.64 -16.72 -25.20
N TYR A 291 9.14 -15.88 -26.10
CA TYR A 291 8.94 -16.09 -27.54
C TYR A 291 9.77 -17.26 -28.05
N GLU A 292 9.34 -17.87 -29.17
CA GLU A 292 10.18 -18.79 -29.95
C GLU A 292 11.31 -17.99 -30.63
N GLY A 293 12.39 -17.70 -29.89
CA GLY A 293 13.49 -16.84 -30.33
C GLY A 293 13.31 -15.38 -29.90
N HIS A 294 13.77 -14.45 -30.73
CA HIS A 294 13.66 -13.00 -30.49
C HIS A 294 12.77 -12.36 -31.56
N VAL A 295 11.95 -11.39 -31.16
CA VAL A 295 11.21 -10.53 -32.10
C VAL A 295 12.02 -9.25 -32.28
N GLU A 296 12.81 -9.21 -33.36
CA GLU A 296 13.73 -8.10 -33.65
C GLU A 296 12.99 -6.79 -33.94
N GLY A 297 13.51 -5.69 -33.38
CA GLY A 297 13.10 -4.33 -33.72
C GLY A 297 13.67 -3.86 -35.06
N GLY A 298 13.12 -2.79 -35.62
CA GLY A 298 13.67 -2.16 -36.84
C GLY A 298 13.27 -2.79 -38.18
N LEU A 299 12.16 -3.54 -38.23
CA LEU A 299 11.62 -4.23 -39.42
C LEU A 299 11.15 -3.31 -40.59
N LEU A 300 11.57 -2.04 -40.64
CA LEU A 300 11.18 -1.13 -41.73
C LEU A 300 12.21 -1.07 -42.88
N GLU A 301 13.48 -1.39 -42.63
CA GLU A 301 14.54 -1.35 -43.66
C GLU A 301 15.45 -2.59 -43.61
N GLY A 302 14.93 -3.69 -44.14
CA GLY A 302 15.71 -4.89 -44.47
C GLY A 302 15.15 -5.53 -45.73
N GLU A 303 15.99 -6.21 -46.52
CA GLU A 303 15.58 -6.87 -47.78
C GLU A 303 14.47 -7.92 -47.50
N GLY A 304 13.21 -7.53 -47.68
CA GLY A 304 12.08 -8.46 -47.86
C GLY A 304 11.08 -8.64 -46.73
N LYS A 305 11.11 -7.89 -45.62
CA LYS A 305 10.07 -7.97 -44.57
C LYS A 305 9.52 -6.60 -44.20
N VAL A 306 8.55 -6.10 -44.97
CA VAL A 306 7.84 -4.86 -44.65
C VAL A 306 6.70 -5.16 -43.67
N PHE A 307 6.71 -4.55 -42.49
CA PHE A 307 5.58 -4.58 -41.56
C PHE A 307 4.56 -3.47 -41.89
N PRO A 308 3.24 -3.71 -41.81
CA PRO A 308 2.59 -5.00 -41.52
C PRO A 308 2.41 -5.86 -42.80
N SER A 309 2.65 -7.17 -42.67
CA SER A 309 2.34 -8.16 -43.70
C SER A 309 0.83 -8.39 -43.84
N ASP A 310 0.40 -9.12 -44.87
CA ASP A 310 -1.03 -9.49 -45.04
C ASP A 310 -1.56 -10.30 -43.84
N GLU A 311 -0.73 -11.16 -43.24
CA GLU A 311 -1.10 -11.93 -42.05
C GLU A 311 -1.20 -11.03 -40.82
N ASP A 312 -0.26 -10.08 -40.63
CA ASP A 312 -0.35 -9.12 -39.53
C ASP A 312 -1.60 -8.24 -39.66
N ARG A 313 -1.95 -7.83 -40.88
CA ARG A 313 -3.18 -7.07 -41.13
C ARG A 313 -4.43 -7.88 -40.80
N LYS A 314 -4.43 -9.18 -41.11
CA LYS A 314 -5.54 -10.07 -40.83
C LYS A 314 -5.72 -10.26 -39.32
N VAL A 315 -4.65 -10.58 -38.59
CA VAL A 315 -4.71 -10.80 -37.13
C VAL A 315 -5.00 -9.50 -36.39
N LEU A 316 -4.26 -8.43 -36.67
CA LEU A 316 -4.38 -7.16 -35.93
C LEU A 316 -5.63 -6.38 -36.33
N GLY A 317 -6.03 -6.41 -37.60
CA GLY A 317 -7.18 -5.66 -38.11
C GLY A 317 -8.52 -6.10 -37.55
N GLU A 318 -8.60 -7.27 -36.93
CA GLU A 318 -9.79 -7.76 -36.25
C GLU A 318 -10.06 -7.08 -34.90
N VAL A 319 -9.05 -6.47 -34.29
CA VAL A 319 -9.12 -5.87 -32.94
C VAL A 319 -8.68 -4.42 -32.94
N LEU A 320 -7.63 -4.08 -33.69
CA LEU A 320 -7.02 -2.76 -33.69
C LEU A 320 -7.71 -1.80 -34.67
N ASN A 321 -7.66 -0.52 -34.35
CA ASN A 321 -8.03 0.55 -35.26
C ASN A 321 -7.08 0.54 -36.48
N PRO A 322 -7.60 0.41 -37.72
CA PRO A 322 -6.77 0.28 -38.92
C PRO A 322 -5.79 1.44 -39.15
N SER A 323 -6.04 2.61 -38.56
CA SER A 323 -5.16 3.79 -38.65
C SER A 323 -3.76 3.52 -38.09
N TYR A 324 -3.62 2.60 -37.13
CA TYR A 324 -2.34 2.19 -36.54
C TYR A 324 -1.60 1.13 -37.37
N LEU A 325 -2.21 0.63 -38.45
CA LEU A 325 -1.62 -0.34 -39.40
C LEU A 325 -1.24 0.32 -40.74
N VAL A 326 -1.22 1.65 -40.76
CA VAL A 326 -0.79 2.45 -41.92
C VAL A 326 0.72 2.71 -41.80
N PRO A 327 1.55 2.35 -42.80
CA PRO A 327 3.00 2.50 -42.73
C PRO A 327 3.49 3.90 -42.35
N LYS A 328 2.83 4.94 -42.87
CA LYS A 328 3.15 6.34 -42.54
C LYS A 328 2.89 6.67 -41.07
N THR A 329 1.81 6.14 -40.49
CA THR A 329 1.51 6.31 -39.06
C THR A 329 2.54 5.59 -38.22
N ILE A 330 2.89 4.35 -38.58
CA ILE A 330 3.90 3.55 -37.87
C ILE A 330 5.26 4.27 -37.85
N ALA A 331 5.71 4.77 -38.99
CA ALA A 331 6.97 5.51 -39.09
C ALA A 331 6.96 6.78 -38.20
N PHE A 332 5.85 7.52 -38.18
CA PHE A 332 5.70 8.69 -37.31
C PHE A 332 5.78 8.31 -35.82
N LEU A 333 5.02 7.28 -35.41
CA LEU A 333 5.01 6.81 -34.03
C LEU A 333 6.36 6.27 -33.59
N GLN A 334 7.09 5.61 -34.49
CA GLN A 334 8.45 5.14 -34.22
C GLN A 334 9.40 6.30 -33.93
N SER A 335 9.37 7.36 -34.74
CA SER A 335 10.17 8.56 -34.46
C SER A 335 9.77 9.21 -33.14
N SER A 336 8.47 9.31 -32.85
CA SER A 336 8.00 9.86 -31.57
C SER A 336 8.45 9.04 -30.36
N PHE A 337 8.42 7.71 -30.45
CA PHE A 337 8.89 6.85 -29.36
C PHE A 337 10.39 6.98 -29.15
N ALA A 338 11.19 7.03 -30.22
CA ALA A 338 12.64 7.21 -30.13
C ALA A 338 13.03 8.54 -29.45
N GLU A 339 12.21 9.59 -29.60
CA GLU A 339 12.43 10.88 -28.95
C GLU A 339 11.97 10.92 -27.48
N GLN A 340 10.90 10.21 -27.14
CA GLN A 340 10.19 10.40 -25.87
C GLN A 340 10.26 9.21 -24.90
N GLY A 341 10.69 8.04 -25.36
CA GLY A 341 10.68 6.79 -24.59
C GLY A 341 9.28 6.25 -24.26
N HIS A 342 8.22 6.91 -24.72
CA HIS A 342 6.84 6.47 -24.48
C HIS A 342 5.88 6.89 -25.62
N LEU A 343 4.72 6.22 -25.68
CA LEU A 343 3.59 6.53 -26.57
C LEU A 343 2.27 6.41 -25.81
N ALA A 344 1.31 7.27 -26.16
CA ALA A 344 -0.09 7.18 -25.73
C ALA A 344 -1.03 7.26 -26.95
N LEU A 345 -1.62 6.13 -27.33
CA LEU A 345 -2.41 5.96 -28.54
C LEU A 345 -3.89 5.87 -28.21
N SER A 346 -4.67 6.89 -28.55
CA SER A 346 -6.11 6.93 -28.28
C SER A 346 -6.93 6.19 -29.35
N SER A 347 -8.13 5.71 -29.00
CA SER A 347 -8.99 4.95 -29.91
C SER A 347 -8.26 3.74 -30.53
N PHE A 348 -7.54 2.98 -29.69
CA PHE A 348 -6.64 1.92 -30.14
C PHE A 348 -7.38 0.70 -30.69
N LEU A 349 -8.46 0.28 -30.02
CA LEU A 349 -9.39 -0.75 -30.49
C LEU A 349 -10.26 -0.23 -31.63
N SER A 350 -10.74 -1.15 -32.47
CA SER A 350 -11.62 -0.86 -33.60
C SER A 350 -12.95 -0.23 -33.16
N LYS A 351 -13.58 0.50 -34.09
CA LYS A 351 -14.83 1.23 -33.82
C LYS A 351 -16.01 0.29 -33.57
N GLU A 352 -15.90 -0.93 -34.07
CA GLU A 352 -16.89 -1.99 -33.91
C GLU A 352 -16.75 -2.66 -32.54
N LEU A 353 -15.51 -2.96 -32.12
CA LEU A 353 -15.23 -3.72 -30.91
C LEU A 353 -15.34 -2.88 -29.63
N SER A 354 -14.79 -1.66 -29.66
CA SER A 354 -14.67 -0.81 -28.46
C SER A 354 -16.02 -0.56 -27.77
N PRO A 355 -17.09 -0.08 -28.42
CA PRO A 355 -18.34 0.22 -27.73
C PRO A 355 -19.03 -1.01 -27.11
N GLN A 356 -18.84 -2.19 -27.70
CA GLN A 356 -19.39 -3.45 -27.20
C GLN A 356 -18.74 -3.84 -25.87
N ILE A 357 -17.40 -3.84 -25.84
CA ILE A 357 -16.63 -4.13 -24.61
C ILE A 357 -16.96 -3.09 -23.54
N GLU A 358 -17.06 -1.80 -23.89
CA GLU A 358 -17.38 -0.74 -22.93
C GLU A 358 -18.72 -0.98 -22.24
N THR A 359 -19.74 -1.27 -23.04
CA THR A 359 -21.11 -1.50 -22.56
C THR A 359 -21.15 -2.69 -21.61
N LEU A 360 -20.49 -3.78 -21.96
CA LEU A 360 -20.48 -5.00 -21.16
C LEU A 360 -19.64 -4.84 -19.87
N LEU A 361 -18.51 -4.14 -19.91
CA LEU A 361 -17.74 -3.82 -18.70
C LEU A 361 -18.52 -2.90 -17.75
N ARG A 362 -19.29 -1.93 -18.27
CA ARG A 362 -20.21 -1.12 -17.45
C ARG A 362 -21.26 -1.97 -16.77
N GLN A 363 -21.85 -2.94 -17.47
CA GLN A 363 -22.85 -3.85 -16.90
C GLN A 363 -22.24 -4.74 -15.81
N LEU A 364 -21.04 -5.26 -16.03
CA LEU A 364 -20.27 -6.02 -15.04
C LEU A 364 -20.00 -5.18 -13.78
N ASP A 365 -19.65 -3.91 -13.95
CA ASP A 365 -19.34 -3.02 -12.83
C ASP A 365 -20.59 -2.50 -12.10
N ALA A 366 -21.70 -2.29 -12.82
CA ALA A 366 -22.98 -1.91 -12.23
C ALA A 366 -23.47 -2.94 -11.19
N GLY A 367 -23.19 -4.22 -11.40
CA GLY A 367 -23.48 -5.28 -10.43
C GLY A 367 -22.80 -5.04 -9.07
N MET A 368 -21.51 -4.73 -9.08
CA MET A 368 -20.71 -4.44 -7.89
C MET A 368 -21.09 -3.12 -7.22
N ASN A 369 -21.47 -2.13 -8.01
CA ASN A 369 -21.88 -0.82 -7.49
C ASN A 369 -23.24 -0.85 -6.78
N LYS A 370 -24.04 -1.90 -6.97
CA LYS A 370 -25.36 -2.05 -6.35
C LYS A 370 -25.25 -2.18 -4.83
N GLY A 371 -25.78 -1.20 -4.11
CA GLY A 371 -25.82 -1.18 -2.65
C GLY A 371 -24.56 -0.62 -1.99
N ARG A 372 -23.43 -0.52 -2.72
CA ARG A 372 -22.24 0.19 -2.24
C ARG A 372 -22.32 1.70 -2.50
N LYS A 373 -22.73 2.08 -3.72
CA LYS A 373 -22.69 3.49 -4.19
C LYS A 373 -23.89 4.25 -3.64
N GLY A 374 -23.64 5.41 -3.03
CA GLY A 374 -24.68 6.27 -2.46
C GLY A 374 -25.39 5.68 -1.24
N ALA A 375 -24.70 4.85 -0.46
CA ALA A 375 -25.22 4.32 0.80
C ALA A 375 -25.38 5.44 1.84
N ILE A 376 -26.39 5.33 2.71
CA ILE A 376 -26.60 6.31 3.79
C ILE A 376 -25.99 5.78 5.08
N VAL A 377 -24.87 6.38 5.49
CA VAL A 377 -24.13 6.01 6.70
C VAL A 377 -23.98 7.24 7.58
N GLY A 378 -24.47 7.16 8.82
CA GLY A 378 -24.40 8.31 9.74
C GLY A 378 -25.14 9.57 9.26
N GLY A 379 -26.08 9.44 8.32
CA GLY A 379 -26.78 10.56 7.69
C GLY A 379 -26.06 11.17 6.48
N GLN A 380 -24.91 10.63 6.08
CA GLN A 380 -24.13 11.05 4.91
C GLN A 380 -24.29 10.05 3.78
N VAL A 381 -24.15 10.53 2.55
CA VAL A 381 -24.14 9.70 1.34
C VAL A 381 -22.69 9.32 1.04
N VAL A 382 -22.36 8.06 1.18
CA VAL A 382 -21.00 7.52 1.02
C VAL A 382 -20.97 6.39 0.01
N ASN A 383 -19.77 6.05 -0.46
CA ASN A 383 -19.54 4.83 -1.21
C ASN A 383 -18.85 3.81 -0.30
N LEU A 384 -19.50 2.67 -0.07
CA LEU A 384 -18.94 1.61 0.77
C LEU A 384 -17.85 0.82 0.04
N THR A 385 -16.89 0.33 0.81
CA THR A 385 -15.95 -0.71 0.38
C THR A 385 -16.72 -2.01 0.12
N PRO A 386 -16.58 -2.64 -1.06
CA PRO A 386 -17.19 -3.93 -1.34
C PRO A 386 -16.53 -5.05 -0.51
N ARG A 387 -17.21 -6.19 -0.39
CA ARG A 387 -16.63 -7.37 0.27
C ARG A 387 -15.40 -7.86 -0.51
N HIS A 388 -14.42 -8.45 0.17
CA HIS A 388 -13.18 -8.90 -0.47
C HIS A 388 -13.39 -9.95 -1.57
N GLU A 389 -14.47 -10.74 -1.49
CA GLU A 389 -14.87 -11.74 -2.49
C GLU A 389 -15.64 -11.17 -3.69
N GLU A 390 -16.09 -9.90 -3.62
CA GLU A 390 -16.94 -9.32 -4.66
C GLU A 390 -16.20 -9.23 -6.00
N GLY A 391 -16.85 -9.65 -7.08
CA GLY A 391 -16.27 -9.69 -8.42
C GLY A 391 -15.41 -10.94 -8.72
N VAL A 392 -15.17 -11.85 -7.77
CA VAL A 392 -14.52 -13.15 -8.02
C VAL A 392 -15.52 -14.12 -8.67
N GLY A 393 -15.07 -14.89 -9.66
CA GLY A 393 -15.89 -15.78 -10.47
C GLY A 393 -16.03 -15.31 -11.92
N ASN A 394 -16.71 -16.10 -12.77
CA ASN A 394 -16.91 -15.79 -14.20
C ASN A 394 -15.59 -15.42 -14.92
N GLY A 395 -14.54 -16.21 -14.67
CA GLY A 395 -13.20 -15.99 -15.22
C GLY A 395 -12.30 -15.03 -14.44
N TRP A 396 -12.82 -14.27 -13.48
CA TRP A 396 -12.03 -13.37 -12.64
C TRP A 396 -11.55 -14.08 -11.37
N ALA A 397 -10.24 -14.06 -11.15
CA ALA A 397 -9.58 -14.62 -9.99
C ALA A 397 -8.82 -13.54 -9.22
N LEU A 398 -8.75 -13.68 -7.90
CA LEU A 398 -8.03 -12.75 -7.04
C LEU A 398 -6.52 -12.99 -7.13
N VAL A 399 -5.78 -11.95 -7.50
CA VAL A 399 -4.31 -11.94 -7.59
C VAL A 399 -3.74 -11.27 -6.35
N GLY A 400 -2.64 -11.85 -5.85
CA GLY A 400 -1.86 -11.34 -4.73
C GLY A 400 -0.35 -11.50 -4.98
N PRO A 401 0.47 -11.48 -3.93
CA PRO A 401 0.09 -11.30 -2.53
C PRO A 401 -0.09 -9.81 -2.18
N PRO A 402 -0.95 -9.47 -1.21
CA PRO A 402 -1.40 -8.09 -0.97
C PRO A 402 -0.28 -7.14 -0.51
N HIS A 403 0.77 -7.63 0.13
CA HIS A 403 1.96 -6.81 0.43
C HIS A 403 2.79 -6.40 -0.80
N LEU A 404 2.37 -6.81 -2.00
CA LEU A 404 2.95 -6.38 -3.29
C LEU A 404 1.88 -5.82 -4.23
N GLN A 405 0.77 -6.55 -4.36
CA GLN A 405 -0.28 -6.27 -5.32
C GLN A 405 -1.58 -6.94 -4.91
N ARG A 406 -2.70 -6.35 -5.31
CA ARG A 406 -4.01 -6.95 -5.16
C ARG A 406 -4.93 -6.45 -6.26
N PHE A 407 -5.45 -7.35 -7.06
CA PHE A 407 -6.42 -7.04 -8.11
C PHE A 407 -7.14 -8.31 -8.55
N LEU A 408 -8.15 -8.21 -9.40
CA LEU A 408 -8.71 -9.36 -10.10
C LEU A 408 -8.04 -9.49 -11.47
N ALA A 409 -7.56 -10.68 -11.82
CA ALA A 409 -7.14 -11.01 -13.17
C ALA A 409 -8.17 -11.91 -13.85
N TRP A 410 -8.44 -11.64 -15.12
CA TRP A 410 -9.26 -12.51 -15.93
C TRP A 410 -8.41 -13.59 -16.60
N GLY A 411 -8.83 -14.85 -16.47
CA GLY A 411 -8.11 -16.00 -17.00
C GLY A 411 -9.01 -17.21 -17.23
N ALA A 412 -10.28 -17.02 -17.56
CA ALA A 412 -11.17 -18.15 -17.90
C ALA A 412 -10.58 -18.98 -19.04
N GLU A 413 -10.43 -20.28 -18.82
CA GLU A 413 -10.46 -21.25 -19.90
C GLU A 413 -11.91 -21.32 -20.37
N LEU A 414 -12.20 -20.69 -21.52
CA LEU A 414 -13.52 -20.81 -22.13
C LEU A 414 -13.67 -22.19 -22.76
N ASP A 415 -14.79 -22.86 -22.47
CA ASP A 415 -15.25 -24.00 -23.24
C ASP A 415 -15.80 -23.48 -24.59
N ASP A 416 -15.74 -24.28 -25.65
CA ASP A 416 -16.20 -23.87 -27.00
C ASP A 416 -17.71 -23.52 -27.06
N ASP A 417 -18.49 -23.86 -26.01
CA ASP A 417 -19.93 -23.61 -25.87
C ASP A 417 -20.24 -22.36 -24.99
N ASP A 418 -19.25 -21.55 -24.60
CA ASP A 418 -19.47 -20.39 -23.72
C ASP A 418 -20.32 -19.28 -24.37
N GLU A 419 -21.45 -18.95 -23.72
CA GLU A 419 -22.40 -17.91 -24.15
C GLU A 419 -22.08 -16.50 -23.63
N ASP A 420 -21.00 -16.31 -22.85
CA ASP A 420 -20.62 -14.99 -22.30
C ASP A 420 -19.92 -14.13 -23.36
N GLU A 421 -20.69 -13.21 -23.94
CA GLU A 421 -20.22 -12.26 -24.95
C GLU A 421 -19.01 -11.45 -24.49
N LEU A 422 -18.97 -10.99 -23.22
CA LEU A 422 -17.85 -10.20 -22.71
C LEU A 422 -16.59 -11.06 -22.68
N ALA A 423 -16.70 -12.30 -22.19
CA ALA A 423 -15.59 -13.22 -22.09
C ALA A 423 -14.98 -13.53 -23.47
N VAL A 424 -15.82 -13.72 -24.50
CA VAL A 424 -15.38 -13.93 -25.88
C VAL A 424 -14.61 -12.71 -26.41
N LEU A 425 -15.12 -11.50 -26.21
CA LEU A 425 -14.46 -10.27 -26.68
C LEU A 425 -13.14 -10.01 -25.94
N LEU A 426 -13.10 -10.23 -24.63
CA LEU A 426 -11.89 -10.08 -23.82
C LEU A 426 -10.82 -11.12 -24.21
N LYS A 427 -11.21 -12.38 -24.44
CA LYS A 427 -10.31 -13.42 -24.96
C LYS A 427 -9.74 -13.01 -26.30
N LYS A 428 -10.57 -12.46 -27.19
CA LYS A 428 -10.12 -11.98 -28.50
C LYS A 428 -9.06 -10.89 -28.36
N VAL A 429 -9.31 -9.85 -27.57
CA VAL A 429 -8.33 -8.76 -27.33
C VAL A 429 -7.04 -9.32 -26.73
N LYS A 430 -7.14 -10.10 -25.66
CA LYS A 430 -5.98 -10.68 -24.97
C LYS A 430 -5.15 -11.56 -25.92
N SER A 431 -5.79 -12.46 -26.67
CA SER A 431 -5.10 -13.33 -27.63
C SER A 431 -4.40 -12.56 -28.76
N THR A 432 -4.93 -11.42 -29.18
CA THR A 432 -4.24 -10.54 -30.14
C THR A 432 -2.98 -9.96 -29.53
N PHE A 433 -3.00 -9.52 -28.27
CA PHE A 433 -1.81 -8.99 -27.58
C PHE A 433 -0.74 -10.07 -27.31
N GLU A 434 -1.16 -11.32 -27.14
CA GLU A 434 -0.26 -12.48 -27.01
C GLU A 434 0.31 -12.96 -28.36
N SER A 435 -0.22 -12.47 -29.48
CA SER A 435 0.18 -12.92 -30.80
C SER A 435 1.55 -12.37 -31.23
N THR A 436 2.27 -13.15 -32.04
CA THR A 436 3.51 -12.69 -32.67
C THR A 436 3.30 -11.47 -33.56
N SER A 437 2.11 -11.29 -34.16
CA SER A 437 1.81 -10.09 -34.95
C SER A 437 1.77 -8.82 -34.11
N PHE A 438 1.26 -8.90 -32.87
CA PHE A 438 1.31 -7.77 -31.94
C PHE A 438 2.73 -7.52 -31.42
N ALA A 439 3.48 -8.59 -31.12
CA ALA A 439 4.90 -8.47 -30.78
C ALA A 439 5.69 -7.75 -31.90
N ARG A 440 5.44 -8.06 -33.17
CA ARG A 440 6.05 -7.34 -34.31
C ARG A 440 5.61 -5.89 -34.40
N LEU A 441 4.35 -5.57 -34.10
CA LEU A 441 3.89 -4.18 -34.01
C LEU A 441 4.69 -3.42 -32.94
N LEU A 442 4.79 -3.97 -31.73
CA LEU A 442 5.56 -3.37 -30.63
C LEU A 442 7.03 -3.18 -31.02
N ALA A 443 7.71 -4.23 -31.50
CA ALA A 443 9.11 -4.16 -31.92
C ALA A 443 9.33 -3.12 -33.05
N THR A 444 8.37 -2.98 -33.97
CA THR A 444 8.43 -1.98 -35.04
C THR A 444 8.24 -0.56 -34.52
N LEU A 445 7.28 -0.34 -33.61
CA LEU A 445 7.01 0.98 -33.03
C LEU A 445 8.14 1.45 -32.13
N THR A 446 8.82 0.54 -31.45
CA THR A 446 9.77 0.88 -30.39
C THR A 446 11.23 0.73 -30.81
N GLY A 447 11.51 -0.07 -31.84
CA GLY A 447 12.88 -0.39 -32.27
C GLY A 447 13.61 -1.37 -31.34
N VAL A 448 13.00 -1.81 -30.24
CA VAL A 448 13.62 -2.77 -29.30
C VAL A 448 13.33 -4.21 -29.69
N THR A 449 14.17 -5.13 -29.23
CA THR A 449 14.02 -6.57 -29.44
C THR A 449 13.29 -7.20 -28.27
N LEU A 450 12.20 -7.96 -28.53
CA LEU A 450 11.38 -8.57 -27.48
C LEU A 450 11.80 -10.02 -27.19
N LYS A 451 11.88 -10.40 -25.91
CA LYS A 451 12.32 -11.73 -25.46
C LYS A 451 11.21 -12.56 -24.82
N ALA A 452 10.52 -11.96 -23.87
CA ALA A 452 9.45 -12.59 -23.12
C ALA A 452 8.45 -11.53 -22.68
N TYR A 453 7.28 -11.96 -22.22
CA TYR A 453 6.27 -11.04 -21.72
C TYR A 453 5.44 -11.64 -20.59
N THR A 454 4.95 -10.78 -19.72
CA THR A 454 3.79 -11.06 -18.86
C THR A 454 2.61 -10.22 -19.35
N LEU A 455 1.40 -10.73 -19.22
CA LEU A 455 0.19 -10.02 -19.63
C LEU A 455 -0.99 -10.48 -18.79
N ASP A 456 -1.72 -9.52 -18.22
CA ASP A 456 -2.93 -9.77 -17.45
C ASP A 456 -4.02 -8.76 -17.84
N LEU A 457 -5.25 -9.27 -17.99
CA LEU A 457 -6.43 -8.41 -18.05
C LEU A 457 -6.89 -8.20 -16.61
N ARG A 458 -6.76 -6.98 -16.11
CA ARG A 458 -6.90 -6.64 -14.69
C ARG A 458 -8.15 -5.81 -14.43
N ARG A 459 -8.73 -6.02 -13.27
CA ARG A 459 -9.79 -5.19 -12.68
C ARG A 459 -9.38 -4.80 -11.27
N PHE A 460 -9.31 -3.50 -11.03
CA PHE A 460 -9.04 -2.89 -9.74
C PHE A 460 -10.34 -2.35 -9.16
N ARG A 461 -10.83 -3.03 -8.12
CA ARG A 461 -12.09 -2.72 -7.45
C ARG A 461 -11.91 -1.54 -6.49
N PRO A 462 -12.88 -0.61 -6.45
CA PRO A 462 -12.89 0.49 -5.48
C PRO A 462 -12.81 -0.05 -4.04
N GLY A 463 -11.92 0.52 -3.24
CA GLY A 463 -11.76 0.19 -1.84
C GLY A 463 -10.88 -1.04 -1.55
N LEU A 464 -10.28 -1.68 -2.56
CA LEU A 464 -9.62 -2.98 -2.39
C LEU A 464 -8.27 -3.15 -3.08
N ASP A 465 -8.13 -2.65 -4.30
CA ASP A 465 -7.12 -3.13 -5.25
C ASP A 465 -6.08 -2.05 -5.63
N TYR A 466 -4.84 -2.49 -5.84
CA TYR A 466 -3.63 -1.67 -6.01
C TYR A 466 -2.45 -2.52 -6.52
N THR A 467 -1.37 -1.87 -6.91
CA THR A 467 -0.02 -2.45 -6.86
C THR A 467 0.90 -1.49 -6.10
N LEU A 468 1.98 -2.02 -5.51
CA LEU A 468 3.02 -1.20 -4.87
C LEU A 468 4.19 -0.94 -5.84
N ALA A 469 5.02 0.05 -5.51
CA ALA A 469 6.16 0.45 -6.32
C ALA A 469 7.11 -0.72 -6.55
N ARG A 470 7.39 -1.02 -7.82
CA ARG A 470 8.32 -2.11 -8.21
C ARG A 470 9.24 -1.66 -9.34
N GLY A 471 10.53 -1.86 -9.15
CA GLY A 471 11.58 -1.65 -10.14
C GLY A 471 12.08 -2.94 -10.79
N VAL A 472 12.93 -2.76 -11.79
CA VAL A 472 13.85 -3.77 -12.29
C VAL A 472 15.27 -3.28 -12.06
N GLU A 473 16.18 -4.17 -11.65
CA GLU A 473 17.58 -3.82 -11.36
C GLU A 473 18.48 -3.93 -12.58
N GLU A 474 18.17 -4.85 -13.49
CA GLU A 474 18.96 -5.12 -14.69
C GLU A 474 18.06 -5.21 -15.91
N GLY A 475 18.56 -4.69 -17.04
CA GLY A 475 17.84 -4.69 -18.31
C GLY A 475 16.71 -3.65 -18.38
N HIS A 476 16.06 -3.58 -19.54
CA HIS A 476 14.96 -2.67 -19.77
C HIS A 476 13.65 -3.45 -19.88
N ILE A 477 12.56 -2.85 -19.41
CA ILE A 477 11.22 -3.39 -19.54
C ILE A 477 10.41 -2.46 -20.42
N LEU A 478 9.68 -3.03 -21.38
CA LEU A 478 8.67 -2.30 -22.12
C LEU A 478 7.32 -2.54 -21.45
N ASP A 479 6.83 -1.54 -20.74
CA ASP A 479 5.49 -1.53 -20.14
C ASP A 479 4.45 -1.23 -21.22
N VAL A 480 3.45 -2.10 -21.37
CA VAL A 480 2.34 -1.88 -22.32
C VAL A 480 1.01 -2.01 -21.59
N GLY A 481 0.17 -0.99 -21.69
CA GLY A 481 -1.12 -0.93 -21.02
C GLY A 481 -2.23 -0.47 -21.96
N LEU A 482 -3.30 -1.25 -22.11
CA LEU A 482 -4.52 -0.80 -22.77
C LEU A 482 -5.55 -0.44 -21.69
N GLY A 483 -5.84 0.85 -21.56
CA GLY A 483 -6.91 1.36 -20.71
C GLY A 483 -8.27 0.88 -21.19
N LEU A 484 -9.00 0.20 -20.31
CA LEU A 484 -10.35 -0.32 -20.55
C LEU A 484 -11.32 0.17 -19.46
N THR A 485 -11.00 1.28 -18.80
CA THR A 485 -11.86 1.85 -17.75
C THR A 485 -12.97 2.66 -18.40
N PRO A 486 -14.25 2.24 -18.33
CA PRO A 486 -15.32 2.93 -19.05
C PRO A 486 -15.45 4.40 -18.62
N GLU A 487 -15.69 5.30 -19.59
CA GLU A 487 -15.78 6.73 -19.28
C GLU A 487 -16.98 7.04 -18.37
N PRO A 488 -16.87 7.81 -17.29
CA PRO A 488 -18.05 8.09 -16.47
C PRO A 488 -19.16 8.80 -17.26
N GLU A 489 -20.43 8.44 -17.01
CA GLU A 489 -21.57 9.07 -17.71
C GLU A 489 -21.76 10.55 -17.31
N MET A 490 -21.24 10.92 -16.14
CA MET A 490 -21.35 12.24 -15.54
C MET A 490 -19.98 12.92 -15.50
N GLY A 491 -19.86 14.14 -16.01
CA GLY A 491 -18.58 14.89 -16.06
C GLY A 491 -17.87 15.00 -14.70
N ARG A 492 -18.61 15.26 -13.62
CA ARG A 492 -18.05 15.31 -12.25
C ARG A 492 -17.38 14.01 -11.78
N GLU A 493 -17.82 12.85 -12.29
CA GLU A 493 -17.22 11.56 -11.93
C GLU A 493 -15.94 11.32 -12.73
N ARG A 494 -15.80 11.98 -13.89
CA ARG A 494 -14.56 12.00 -14.67
C ARG A 494 -13.50 12.87 -13.99
N GLU A 495 -13.90 14.03 -13.45
CA GLU A 495 -13.02 14.93 -12.69
C GLU A 495 -12.32 14.21 -11.51
N LEU A 496 -13.03 13.32 -10.80
CA LEU A 496 -12.43 12.53 -9.71
C LEU A 496 -11.22 11.70 -10.14
N TRP A 497 -11.24 11.14 -11.36
CA TRP A 497 -10.10 10.43 -11.90
C TRP A 497 -9.01 11.39 -12.37
N GLU A 498 -9.36 12.48 -13.04
CA GLU A 498 -8.43 13.47 -13.60
C GLU A 498 -7.64 14.23 -12.51
N GLU A 499 -8.25 14.46 -11.35
CA GLU A 499 -7.62 15.11 -10.20
C GLU A 499 -6.78 14.14 -9.37
N GLY A 500 -6.90 12.82 -9.59
CA GLY A 500 -6.20 11.80 -8.82
C GLY A 500 -6.83 11.45 -7.47
N ASP A 501 -7.94 12.10 -7.11
CA ASP A 501 -8.64 11.98 -5.82
C ASP A 501 -9.06 10.55 -5.46
N VAL A 502 -9.34 9.72 -6.47
CA VAL A 502 -9.77 8.33 -6.26
C VAL A 502 -8.71 7.30 -6.63
N GLY A 503 -7.48 7.77 -6.89
CA GLY A 503 -6.34 6.92 -7.24
C GLY A 503 -6.53 6.16 -8.55
N GLY A 504 -6.01 4.94 -8.60
CA GLY A 504 -6.01 4.13 -9.83
C GLY A 504 -5.05 4.60 -10.91
N TRP A 505 -4.27 5.66 -10.73
CA TRP A 505 -3.27 6.10 -11.71
C TRP A 505 -2.12 5.10 -11.83
N GLU A 506 -1.61 4.94 -13.05
CA GLU A 506 -0.36 4.23 -13.29
C GLU A 506 0.78 5.24 -13.22
N VAL A 507 1.76 4.99 -12.34
CA VAL A 507 2.80 5.95 -11.97
C VAL A 507 4.17 5.33 -12.15
N TRP A 508 5.07 6.09 -12.75
CA TRP A 508 6.50 5.80 -12.90
C TRP A 508 7.31 6.86 -12.16
N LEU A 509 8.30 6.44 -11.38
CA LEU A 509 9.13 7.34 -10.58
C LEU A 509 10.58 6.85 -10.52
N ASP A 510 11.49 7.77 -10.29
CA ASP A 510 12.90 7.44 -10.07
C ASP A 510 13.07 6.78 -8.68
N GLY A 511 13.60 5.57 -8.65
CA GLY A 511 13.92 4.86 -7.41
C GLY A 511 15.14 5.42 -6.66
N GLY A 512 15.92 6.29 -7.31
CA GLY A 512 17.13 6.90 -6.75
C GLY A 512 18.33 5.95 -6.65
N GLU A 513 19.52 6.49 -6.42
CA GLU A 513 20.74 5.70 -6.18
C GLU A 513 20.74 5.09 -4.77
N GLY A 514 20.19 3.89 -4.62
CA GLY A 514 20.67 2.80 -3.74
C GLY A 514 21.15 3.06 -2.30
N GLU A 515 20.85 4.17 -1.63
CA GLU A 515 21.02 4.28 -0.18
C GLU A 515 19.84 3.60 0.52
N GLU A 516 20.14 2.78 1.54
CA GLU A 516 19.26 1.94 2.37
C GLU A 516 18.07 2.71 3.03
N GLY A 517 17.20 3.31 2.23
CA GLY A 517 15.85 3.71 2.57
C GLY A 517 14.94 2.50 2.45
N ASP A 518 13.93 2.42 3.31
CA ASP A 518 12.93 1.35 3.30
C ASP A 518 12.18 1.42 1.95
N GLU A 519 12.60 0.60 0.98
CA GLU A 519 12.06 0.53 -0.38
C GLU A 519 10.54 0.21 -0.41
N ALA A 520 9.98 -0.13 0.76
CA ALA A 520 8.57 -0.35 1.03
C ALA A 520 7.74 0.95 1.24
N THR A 521 8.32 2.14 1.10
CA THR A 521 7.56 3.40 1.25
C THR A 521 8.11 4.51 0.35
N TYR A 522 7.37 4.83 -0.73
CA TYR A 522 7.55 6.09 -1.47
C TYR A 522 7.48 7.29 -0.52
N GLY A 523 8.36 8.30 -0.65
CA GLY A 523 8.36 9.51 0.21
C GLY A 523 8.80 9.30 1.67
N GLY A 524 9.30 8.11 2.01
CA GLY A 524 9.60 7.65 3.36
C GLY A 524 11.03 7.87 3.87
N GLY A 525 11.77 8.88 3.41
CA GLY A 525 12.95 9.36 4.14
C GLY A 525 14.18 9.66 3.30
N ARG A 526 14.43 10.96 3.10
CA ARG A 526 15.77 11.50 2.86
C ARG A 526 16.22 12.22 4.13
N LYS A 527 16.92 11.54 5.05
CA LYS A 527 17.68 12.25 6.10
C LYS A 527 19.00 12.71 5.48
N LYS A 528 19.05 13.96 5.00
CA LYS A 528 20.32 14.59 4.58
C LYS A 528 21.28 14.58 5.78
N LYS A 529 22.43 13.92 5.64
CA LYS A 529 23.56 14.04 6.58
C LYS A 529 23.91 15.53 6.70
N SER A 530 23.54 16.18 7.80
CA SER A 530 24.13 17.46 8.15
C SER A 530 25.62 17.24 8.40
N THR A 531 26.43 17.66 7.45
CA THR A 531 27.88 17.66 7.63
C THR A 531 28.19 18.82 8.56
N GLU A 532 28.57 18.51 9.80
CA GLU A 532 29.02 19.50 10.78
C GLU A 532 30.17 20.34 10.18
N LYS A 533 29.88 21.58 9.82
CA LYS A 533 30.89 22.64 9.73
C LYS A 533 30.66 23.63 10.86
N GLN A 534 31.54 23.57 11.86
CA GLN A 534 31.74 24.64 12.82
C GLN A 534 32.18 25.92 12.07
N GLY A 535 31.55 27.06 12.36
CA GLY A 535 31.97 28.36 11.85
C GLY A 535 30.98 29.50 12.08
N GLU A 536 31.16 30.19 13.21
CA GLU A 536 30.73 31.54 13.64
C GLU A 536 29.86 32.46 12.73
N THR A 537 28.75 32.92 13.34
CA THR A 537 28.13 34.28 13.32
C THR A 537 27.72 34.94 11.99
N GLY A 538 26.42 35.26 11.86
CA GLY A 538 25.92 36.29 10.95
C GLY A 538 24.41 36.18 10.70
N ALA A 539 23.71 37.32 10.62
CA ALA A 539 22.26 37.45 10.59
C ALA A 539 21.59 37.24 9.22
N ASP A 540 20.27 37.00 9.26
CA ASP A 540 19.23 37.16 8.23
C ASP A 540 19.46 36.58 6.83
N SER A 541 18.80 35.47 6.56
CA SER A 541 17.96 35.22 5.36
C SER A 541 17.23 33.90 5.55
N GLU A 542 15.93 33.96 5.84
CA GLU A 542 15.01 32.82 5.63
C GLU A 542 14.81 32.70 4.11
N GLU A 543 15.71 31.98 3.45
CA GLU A 543 15.40 31.37 2.15
C GLU A 543 14.81 30.00 2.46
N GLU A 544 13.49 29.89 2.36
CA GLU A 544 12.81 28.61 2.15
C GLU A 544 13.38 28.04 0.84
N GLU A 545 14.38 27.15 0.94
CA GLU A 545 14.72 26.27 -0.19
C GLU A 545 13.47 25.40 -0.40
N ASP A 546 12.69 25.73 -1.43
CA ASP A 546 11.65 24.86 -1.97
C ASP A 546 12.27 23.47 -2.13
N GLU A 547 11.86 22.54 -1.28
CA GLU A 547 12.16 21.12 -1.42
C GLU A 547 11.51 20.67 -2.73
N GLU A 548 12.25 20.72 -3.84
CA GLU A 548 11.86 20.05 -5.09
C GLU A 548 11.82 18.55 -4.78
N GLU A 549 10.67 18.11 -4.28
CA GLU A 549 10.27 16.71 -4.22
C GLU A 549 10.23 16.25 -5.68
N ASP A 550 11.25 15.50 -6.13
CA ASP A 550 11.34 14.97 -7.49
C ASP A 550 10.03 14.21 -7.79
N GLY A 551 9.14 14.85 -8.55
CA GLY A 551 7.81 14.32 -8.87
C GLY A 551 7.88 13.07 -9.75
N PRO A 552 6.73 12.43 -10.03
CA PRO A 552 6.71 11.25 -10.89
C PRO A 552 7.28 11.56 -12.28
N LEU A 553 8.05 10.63 -12.84
CA LEU A 553 8.58 10.70 -14.21
C LEU A 553 7.45 10.67 -15.24
N LEU A 554 6.43 9.86 -14.98
CA LEU A 554 5.22 9.75 -15.79
C LEU A 554 4.05 9.31 -14.90
N SER A 555 2.87 9.90 -15.14
CA SER A 555 1.63 9.50 -14.49
C SER A 555 0.51 9.43 -15.52
N LEU A 556 -0.14 8.27 -15.62
CA LEU A 556 -1.23 8.01 -16.55
C LEU A 556 -2.52 7.69 -15.81
N GLU A 557 -3.52 8.54 -16.02
CA GLU A 557 -4.88 8.35 -15.53
C GLU A 557 -5.56 7.09 -16.09
N PRO A 558 -6.50 6.49 -15.36
CA PRO A 558 -7.43 5.51 -15.92
C PRO A 558 -8.15 6.09 -17.14
N SER A 559 -8.15 5.34 -18.23
CA SER A 559 -8.71 5.82 -19.49
C SER A 559 -9.42 4.71 -20.25
N TRP A 560 -10.28 5.12 -21.18
CA TRP A 560 -10.96 4.24 -22.10
C TRP A 560 -10.22 4.19 -23.43
N ASN A 561 -9.98 2.97 -23.93
CA ASN A 561 -9.47 2.71 -25.27
C ASN A 561 -8.20 3.50 -25.63
N ARG A 562 -7.26 3.59 -24.67
CA ARG A 562 -5.96 4.24 -24.82
C ARG A 562 -4.86 3.22 -24.56
N LEU A 563 -3.97 3.01 -25.53
CA LEU A 563 -2.77 2.20 -25.36
C LEU A 563 -1.61 3.07 -24.88
N SER A 564 -1.00 2.75 -23.76
CA SER A 564 0.30 3.26 -23.33
C SER A 564 1.41 2.25 -23.67
N ILE A 565 2.55 2.76 -24.11
CA ILE A 565 3.79 2.00 -24.29
C ILE A 565 4.89 2.85 -23.64
N VAL A 566 5.62 2.31 -22.66
CA VAL A 566 6.64 3.04 -21.92
C VAL A 566 7.89 2.17 -21.82
N LEU A 567 9.04 2.67 -22.26
CA LEU A 567 10.33 2.05 -21.99
C LEU A 567 10.76 2.43 -20.57
N ARG A 568 10.92 1.43 -19.71
CA ARG A 568 11.30 1.59 -18.32
C ARG A 568 12.72 1.10 -18.11
N ASP A 569 13.57 2.03 -17.67
CA ASP A 569 14.97 1.79 -17.38
C ASP A 569 15.18 1.12 -16.01
N PRO A 570 16.34 0.49 -15.78
CA PRO A 570 16.75 0.05 -14.46
C PRO A 570 16.61 1.16 -13.41
N GLY A 571 16.11 0.82 -12.22
CA GLY A 571 15.92 1.77 -11.13
C GLY A 571 14.61 2.58 -11.20
N VAL A 572 13.90 2.58 -12.32
CA VAL A 572 12.57 3.22 -12.40
C VAL A 572 11.51 2.30 -11.79
N LEU A 573 10.82 2.80 -10.76
CA LEU A 573 9.74 2.10 -10.08
C LEU A 573 8.41 2.38 -10.77
N LYS A 574 7.53 1.38 -10.82
CA LYS A 574 6.17 1.48 -11.37
C LYS A 574 5.13 0.95 -10.40
N PHE A 575 3.97 1.60 -10.34
CA PHE A 575 2.80 1.05 -9.64
C PHE A 575 1.45 1.58 -10.16
N VAL A 576 0.37 0.92 -9.76
CA VAL A 576 -1.01 1.41 -9.89
C VAL A 576 -1.51 1.81 -8.52
N LYS A 577 -1.76 3.11 -8.34
CA LYS A 577 -2.25 3.68 -7.09
C LYS A 577 -3.54 3.00 -6.64
N TYR A 578 -3.69 2.77 -5.34
CA TYR A 578 -4.92 2.23 -4.75
C TYR A 578 -6.17 2.96 -5.22
N VAL A 579 -7.18 2.18 -5.63
CA VAL A 579 -8.46 2.73 -6.09
C VAL A 579 -9.35 2.95 -4.86
N SER A 580 -9.63 4.21 -4.51
CA SER A 580 -10.48 4.55 -3.37
C SER A 580 -11.91 4.00 -3.54
N ALA A 581 -12.57 3.69 -2.42
CA ALA A 581 -14.00 3.38 -2.39
C ALA A 581 -14.85 4.49 -3.02
N LYS A 582 -14.38 5.75 -3.03
CA LYS A 582 -15.04 6.88 -3.70
C LYS A 582 -15.11 6.74 -5.21
N ALA A 583 -14.23 5.96 -5.84
CA ALA A 583 -14.18 5.80 -7.29
C ALA A 583 -15.57 5.48 -7.86
N PRO A 584 -15.94 6.08 -9.01
CA PRO A 584 -17.27 5.88 -9.61
C PRO A 584 -17.51 4.45 -10.10
N GLY A 585 -16.43 3.69 -10.33
CA GLY A 585 -16.42 2.29 -10.76
C GLY A 585 -15.02 1.69 -10.68
N SER A 586 -14.88 0.43 -11.09
CA SER A 586 -13.56 -0.23 -11.14
C SER A 586 -12.67 0.35 -12.24
N ARG A 587 -11.35 0.36 -12.02
CA ARG A 587 -10.37 0.52 -13.11
C ARG A 587 -10.20 -0.83 -13.80
N PHE A 588 -10.24 -0.83 -15.12
CA PHE A 588 -9.94 -2.00 -15.96
C PHE A 588 -8.80 -1.67 -16.92
N ASP A 589 -7.89 -2.62 -17.11
CA ASP A 589 -6.86 -2.54 -18.14
C ASP A 589 -6.42 -3.92 -18.60
N LEU A 590 -5.81 -3.98 -19.79
CA LEU A 590 -4.96 -5.10 -20.19
C LEU A 590 -3.52 -4.60 -20.09
N SER A 591 -2.74 -5.12 -19.15
CA SER A 591 -1.41 -4.61 -18.84
C SER A 591 -0.39 -5.74 -18.82
N GLY A 592 0.79 -5.45 -19.36
CA GLY A 592 1.88 -6.39 -19.41
C GLY A 592 3.24 -5.72 -19.40
N GLU A 593 4.26 -6.54 -19.14
CA GLU A 593 5.66 -6.17 -19.13
C GLU A 593 6.40 -7.06 -20.11
N TRP A 594 7.13 -6.46 -21.05
CA TRP A 594 7.96 -7.18 -22.00
C TRP A 594 9.43 -7.02 -21.61
N ASP A 595 10.13 -8.14 -21.50
CA ASP A 595 11.58 -8.16 -21.36
C ASP A 595 12.19 -7.81 -22.71
N VAL A 596 13.00 -6.75 -22.76
CA VAL A 596 13.54 -6.24 -24.03
C VAL A 596 15.05 -6.08 -24.03
N GLU A 597 15.60 -6.09 -25.24
CA GLU A 597 16.97 -5.69 -25.56
C GLU A 597 16.94 -4.39 -26.35
N VAL A 598 17.63 -3.37 -25.84
CA VAL A 598 17.87 -2.11 -26.54
C VAL A 598 19.19 -2.26 -27.30
N ALA A 599 19.22 -1.88 -28.58
CA ALA A 599 20.44 -1.91 -29.37
C ALA A 599 21.45 -0.92 -28.78
N GLN A 600 22.65 -1.40 -28.42
CA GLN A 600 23.75 -0.52 -28.03
C GLN A 600 24.32 0.17 -29.28
N ASP A 601 24.39 1.49 -29.28
CA ASP A 601 25.08 2.24 -30.33
C ASP A 601 26.54 1.77 -30.40
N LYS A 602 26.96 1.29 -31.58
CA LYS A 602 28.32 0.81 -31.85
C LYS A 602 29.34 1.95 -32.02
N ASP A 603 29.08 3.12 -31.46
CA ASP A 603 29.88 4.33 -31.67
C ASP A 603 30.85 4.66 -30.51
N ASP A 604 30.93 3.80 -29.49
CA ASP A 604 31.88 3.92 -28.37
C ASP A 604 33.08 2.93 -28.43
N GLU A 605 33.54 2.54 -29.63
CA GLU A 605 34.86 1.90 -29.85
C GLU A 605 35.85 2.77 -30.64
#